data_AF-A0A2V9CHN1-F1
#
_entry.id   AF-A0A2V9CHN1-F1
#
_cell.length_a   1.000
_cell.length_b   1.000
_cell.length_c   1.000
_cell.angle_alpha   90.00
_cell.angle_beta   90.00
_cell.angle_gamma   90.00
#
_symmetry.space_group_name_H-M   'P 1'
#
loop_
_entity.id
_entity.type
_entity.pdbx_description
1 polymer ?
#
loop_
_entity_poly.entity_id
_entity_poly.type
_entity_poly.pdbx_seq_one_letter_code
_entity_poly.pdbx_strand_id
1 'polypeptide(L)'
;MARYSSFLGRRVQVQYRAGDILLPASGIFVADSGRSIFLEQNFEQRGKHGHFRWEIPYQFLVRIEEKPEPGVTAGAPRVAVKLGAAPEPAVVADSDGEPRSALTAAAAVGAGAAVLTLNRRTKPA
;
A
#
# COMPACT_ATOMS: atom_id res chain seq x y z
N MET A 1 -29.89 5.97 -3.88
CA MET A 1 -29.38 6.14 -5.26
C MET A 1 -27.90 5.86 -5.21
N ALA A 2 -27.41 4.87 -5.96
CA ALA A 2 -26.02 4.43 -5.91
C ALA A 2 -25.12 5.47 -6.59
N ARG A 3 -24.11 6.01 -5.87
CA ARG A 3 -23.22 7.05 -6.38
C ARG A 3 -21.94 6.49 -7.01
N TYR A 4 -21.53 5.29 -6.61
CA TYR A 4 -20.25 4.71 -6.99
C TYR A 4 -20.41 3.33 -7.66
N SER A 5 -21.59 3.08 -8.22
CA SER A 5 -21.91 1.86 -8.97
C SER A 5 -20.93 1.57 -10.11
N SER A 6 -20.34 2.59 -10.74
CA SER A 6 -19.29 2.44 -11.77
C SER A 6 -18.05 1.68 -11.31
N PHE A 7 -17.81 1.59 -9.99
CA PHE A 7 -16.71 0.87 -9.38
C PHE A 7 -17.05 -0.58 -8.99
N LEU A 8 -18.31 -1.01 -9.08
CA LEU A 8 -18.72 -2.38 -8.72
C LEU A 8 -17.88 -3.44 -9.45
N GLY A 9 -17.42 -4.44 -8.71
CA GLY A 9 -16.54 -5.51 -9.19
C GLY A 9 -15.09 -5.09 -9.44
N ARG A 10 -14.74 -3.80 -9.32
CA ARG A 10 -13.37 -3.30 -9.54
C ARG A 10 -12.58 -3.24 -8.24
N ARG A 11 -11.25 -3.38 -8.36
CA ARG A 11 -10.31 -3.13 -7.26
C ARG A 11 -10.12 -1.62 -7.09
N VAL A 12 -10.38 -1.13 -5.89
CA VAL A 12 -10.35 0.30 -5.54
C VAL A 12 -9.51 0.55 -4.29
N GLN A 13 -9.04 1.78 -4.16
CA GLN A 13 -8.54 2.34 -2.92
C GLN A 13 -9.45 3.50 -2.50
N VAL A 14 -9.91 3.46 -1.26
CA VAL A 14 -10.76 4.48 -0.64
C VAL A 14 -9.99 5.15 0.48
N GLN A 15 -10.05 6.48 0.56
CA GLN A 15 -9.65 7.23 1.74
C GLN A 15 -10.91 7.61 2.51
N TYR A 16 -10.96 7.27 3.80
CA TYR A 16 -12.08 7.57 4.67
C TYR A 16 -11.61 8.17 6.00
N ARG A 17 -12.47 8.97 6.64
CA ARG A 17 -12.19 9.61 7.93
C ARG A 17 -12.71 8.74 9.08
N ALA A 18 -11.85 8.44 10.05
CA ALA A 18 -12.18 7.75 11.30
C ALA A 18 -11.73 8.62 12.48
N GLY A 19 -12.67 9.24 13.20
CA GLY A 19 -12.36 10.32 14.13
C GLY A 19 -11.67 11.46 13.38
N ASP A 20 -10.46 11.85 13.79
CA ASP A 20 -9.67 12.90 13.13
C ASP A 20 -8.58 12.37 12.20
N ILE A 21 -8.54 11.05 11.98
CA ILE A 21 -7.52 10.37 11.16
C ILE A 21 -8.11 10.01 9.78
N LEU A 22 -7.33 10.21 8.72
CA LEU A 22 -7.63 9.66 7.39
C LEU A 22 -6.98 8.29 7.24
N LEU A 23 -7.77 7.28 6.94
CA LEU A 23 -7.35 5.89 6.77
C LEU A 23 -7.56 5.43 5.31
N PRO A 24 -6.60 4.70 4.72
CA PRO A 24 -6.79 4.02 3.45
C PRO A 24 -7.44 2.63 3.68
N ALA A 25 -8.49 2.32 2.92
CA ALA A 25 -8.98 0.96 2.70
C ALA A 25 -8.75 0.56 1.24
N SER A 26 -8.47 -0.72 0.98
CA SER A 26 -8.29 -1.25 -0.38
C SER A 26 -9.00 -2.58 -0.54
N GLY A 27 -9.72 -2.78 -1.63
CA GLY A 27 -10.47 -4.02 -1.85
C GLY A 27 -11.24 -4.01 -3.17
N ILE A 28 -11.97 -5.08 -3.44
CA ILE A 28 -12.97 -5.15 -4.49
C ILE A 28 -14.21 -4.42 -3.99
N PHE A 29 -14.75 -3.48 -4.77
CA PHE A 29 -15.99 -2.79 -4.43
C PHE A 29 -17.18 -3.73 -4.72
N VAL A 30 -17.83 -4.24 -3.67
CA VAL A 30 -18.84 -5.31 -3.79
C VAL A 30 -20.29 -4.80 -3.71
N ALA A 31 -20.56 -3.68 -3.04
CA ALA A 31 -21.92 -3.11 -2.98
C ALA A 31 -21.94 -1.60 -2.67
N ASP A 32 -23.02 -0.94 -3.09
CA ASP A 32 -23.40 0.45 -2.79
C ASP A 32 -24.85 0.44 -2.29
N SER A 33 -25.09 0.80 -1.03
CA SER A 33 -26.46 0.84 -0.45
C SER A 33 -27.15 2.20 -0.58
N GLY A 34 -26.49 3.20 -1.19
CA GLY A 34 -26.92 4.60 -1.15
C GLY A 34 -26.69 5.29 0.21
N ARG A 35 -26.25 4.57 1.25
CA ARG A 35 -25.80 5.13 2.55
C ARG A 35 -24.35 4.80 2.86
N SER A 36 -23.92 3.59 2.53
CA SER A 36 -22.57 3.07 2.73
C SER A 36 -22.08 2.34 1.48
N ILE A 37 -20.77 2.32 1.27
CA ILE A 37 -20.12 1.40 0.33
C ILE A 37 -19.58 0.19 1.08
N PHE A 38 -19.44 -0.92 0.35
CA PHE A 38 -18.84 -2.15 0.87
C PHE A 38 -17.64 -2.55 0.01
N LEU A 39 -16.50 -2.77 0.67
CA LEU A 39 -15.29 -3.30 0.03
C LEU A 39 -14.96 -4.67 0.62
N GLU A 40 -14.54 -5.61 -0.20
CA GLU A 40 -14.03 -6.90 0.24
C GLU A 40 -12.53 -7.04 -0.11
N GLN A 41 -11.72 -7.41 0.88
CA GLN A 41 -10.29 -7.65 0.73
C GLN A 41 -9.97 -9.07 1.19
N ASN A 42 -9.85 -9.97 0.22
CA ASN A 42 -9.30 -11.31 0.46
C ASN A 42 -7.79 -11.21 0.72
N PHE A 43 -7.32 -11.98 1.70
CA PHE A 43 -5.92 -12.09 2.07
C PHE A 43 -5.55 -13.55 2.33
N GLU A 44 -4.35 -13.94 1.93
CA GLU A 44 -3.75 -15.20 2.33
C GLU A 44 -2.50 -14.91 3.18
N GLN A 45 -2.44 -15.47 4.38
CA GLN A 45 -1.23 -15.47 5.20
C GLN A 45 -0.96 -16.87 5.72
N ARG A 46 0.23 -17.41 5.41
CA ARG A 46 0.71 -18.70 5.94
C ARG A 46 -0.29 -19.84 5.67
N GLY A 47 -0.84 -19.91 4.45
CA GLY A 47 -1.86 -20.88 4.03
C GLY A 47 -3.28 -20.62 4.58
N LYS A 48 -3.46 -19.65 5.48
CA LYS A 48 -4.78 -19.25 5.96
C LYS A 48 -5.37 -18.20 5.03
N HIS A 49 -6.45 -18.58 4.36
CA HIS A 49 -7.31 -17.67 3.62
C HIS A 49 -8.23 -16.95 4.61
N GLY A 50 -8.38 -15.64 4.46
CA GLY A 50 -9.34 -14.82 5.18
C GLY A 50 -9.82 -13.65 4.32
N HIS A 51 -10.89 -12.99 4.74
CA HIS A 51 -11.38 -11.78 4.08
C HIS A 51 -11.71 -10.71 5.11
N PHE A 52 -11.40 -9.46 4.79
CA PHE A 52 -11.92 -8.29 5.50
C PHE A 52 -13.01 -7.65 4.66
N ARG A 53 -14.18 -7.42 5.25
CA ARG A 53 -15.26 -6.65 4.64
C ARG A 53 -15.37 -5.31 5.34
N TRP A 54 -15.07 -4.24 4.61
CA TRP A 54 -15.24 -2.86 5.06
C TRP A 54 -16.66 -2.40 4.76
N GLU A 55 -17.30 -1.72 5.72
CA GLU A 55 -18.43 -0.82 5.46
C GLU A 55 -17.97 0.62 5.69
N ILE A 56 -18.14 1.50 4.70
CA ILE A 56 -17.75 2.91 4.79
C ILE A 56 -18.97 3.79 4.48
N PRO A 57 -19.60 4.42 5.50
CA PRO A 57 -20.67 5.39 5.31
C PRO A 57 -20.24 6.60 4.48
N TYR A 58 -21.13 7.14 3.64
CA TYR A 58 -20.79 8.27 2.76
C TYR A 58 -20.37 9.55 3.46
N GLN A 59 -20.77 9.75 4.72
CA GLN A 59 -20.36 10.90 5.52
C GLN A 59 -18.87 10.87 5.89
N PHE A 60 -18.20 9.72 5.74
CA PHE A 60 -16.78 9.53 6.03
C PHE A 60 -15.93 9.28 4.78
N LEU A 61 -16.53 9.09 3.60
CA LEU A 61 -15.79 8.85 2.37
C LEU A 61 -15.20 10.17 1.84
N VAL A 62 -13.87 10.25 1.79
CA VAL A 62 -13.14 11.44 1.31
C VAL A 62 -12.77 11.30 -0.16
N ARG A 63 -12.28 10.12 -0.57
CA ARG A 63 -11.81 9.88 -1.94
C ARG A 63 -11.94 8.39 -2.29
N ILE A 64 -12.19 8.10 -3.57
CA ILE A 64 -12.13 6.75 -4.14
C ILE A 64 -11.37 6.80 -5.47
N GLU A 65 -10.47 5.85 -5.66
CA GLU A 65 -9.71 5.64 -6.89
C GLU A 65 -9.82 4.18 -7.32
N GLU A 66 -9.94 3.95 -8.63
CA GLU A 66 -9.66 2.63 -9.20
C GLU A 66 -8.15 2.35 -9.11
N LYS A 67 -7.76 1.20 -8.56
CA LYS A 67 -6.38 0.74 -8.57
C LYS A 67 -6.28 -0.44 -9.53
N PRO A 68 -5.72 -0.28 -10.75
CA PRO A 68 -5.50 -1.40 -11.64
C PRO A 68 -4.58 -2.40 -10.95
N GLU A 69 -4.95 -3.68 -10.98
CA GLU A 69 -4.17 -4.73 -10.34
C GLU A 69 -2.94 -5.07 -11.20
N PRO A 70 -1.71 -5.04 -10.66
CA PRO A 70 -0.51 -5.41 -11.39
C PRO A 70 -0.42 -6.94 -11.54
N GLY A 71 -1.24 -7.51 -12.42
CA GLY A 71 -1.27 -8.95 -12.69
C GLY A 71 -2.25 -9.37 -13.80
N VAL A 72 -3.45 -8.80 -13.85
CA VAL A 72 -4.50 -9.22 -14.82
C VAL A 72 -4.48 -8.37 -16.09
N THR A 73 -3.61 -8.73 -17.02
CA THR A 73 -3.67 -8.24 -18.41
C THR A 73 -4.76 -8.99 -19.18
N ALA A 74 -5.96 -8.42 -19.23
CA ALA A 74 -7.01 -8.78 -20.17
C ALA A 74 -7.47 -7.50 -20.91
N GLY A 75 -7.41 -7.51 -22.24
CA GLY A 75 -7.36 -6.29 -23.03
C GLY A 75 -8.69 -5.54 -23.17
N ALA A 76 -8.66 -4.23 -22.88
CA ALA A 76 -9.58 -3.24 -23.44
C ALA A 76 -8.78 -1.94 -23.70
N PRO A 77 -8.84 -1.35 -24.92
CA PRO A 77 -8.02 -0.19 -25.24
C PRO A 77 -8.53 1.06 -24.50
N ARG A 78 -7.83 1.47 -23.45
CA ARG A 78 -8.01 2.80 -22.87
C ARG A 78 -7.50 3.83 -23.87
N VAL A 79 -8.42 4.48 -24.59
CA VAL A 79 -8.09 5.61 -25.47
C VAL A 79 -7.45 6.70 -24.61
N ALA A 80 -6.14 6.84 -24.73
CA ALA A 80 -5.38 7.85 -24.00
C ALA A 80 -5.77 9.24 -24.53
N VAL A 81 -6.46 10.03 -23.70
CA VAL A 81 -6.62 11.46 -23.95
C VAL A 81 -5.26 12.11 -23.76
N LYS A 82 -4.55 12.22 -24.88
CA LYS A 82 -3.23 12.82 -25.06
C LYS A 82 -3.20 14.25 -24.50
N LEU A 83 -2.71 14.41 -23.28
CA LEU A 83 -2.07 15.67 -22.89
C LEU A 83 -0.73 15.72 -23.64
N GLY A 84 -0.55 16.73 -24.48
CA GLY A 84 0.44 16.71 -25.56
C GLY A 84 1.84 17.21 -25.19
N ALA A 85 2.79 16.89 -26.07
CA ALA A 85 4.13 17.48 -26.22
C ALA A 85 5.17 17.22 -25.11
N ALA A 86 5.91 16.12 -25.32
CA ALA A 86 7.33 15.96 -24.96
C ALA A 86 8.21 16.78 -25.98
N PRO A 87 9.57 16.75 -26.02
CA PRO A 87 10.47 15.77 -25.40
C PRO A 87 11.84 16.24 -24.85
N GLU A 88 12.54 15.27 -24.23
CA GLU A 88 14.00 15.15 -24.07
C GLU A 88 14.72 14.87 -25.42
N PRO A 89 16.07 14.78 -25.56
CA PRO A 89 17.11 14.32 -24.60
C PRO A 89 18.28 15.35 -24.47
N ALA A 90 19.61 15.09 -24.28
CA ALA A 90 20.42 13.88 -24.41
C ALA A 90 21.83 13.93 -23.75
N VAL A 91 22.55 12.80 -23.93
CA VAL A 91 24.01 12.55 -23.79
C VAL A 91 24.92 13.57 -24.50
N VAL A 92 26.23 13.73 -24.23
CA VAL A 92 27.25 12.97 -23.45
C VAL A 92 28.12 14.00 -22.62
N ALA A 93 29.30 13.79 -22.02
CA ALA A 93 30.40 12.82 -22.16
C ALA A 93 31.20 12.60 -20.83
N ASP A 94 32.43 12.08 -20.94
CA ASP A 94 33.41 11.74 -19.88
C ASP A 94 34.58 12.77 -19.80
N SER A 95 35.21 12.96 -18.63
CA SER A 95 36.69 13.08 -18.48
C SER A 95 37.14 13.19 -17.01
N ASP A 96 37.90 12.18 -16.58
CA ASP A 96 39.08 12.13 -15.68
C ASP A 96 39.29 13.12 -14.49
N GLY A 97 39.80 12.58 -13.37
CA GLY A 97 40.18 13.36 -12.17
C GLY A 97 40.55 12.51 -10.95
N GLU A 98 41.79 11.99 -10.90
CA GLU A 98 42.31 11.10 -9.83
C GLU A 98 42.46 11.76 -8.42
N PRO A 99 42.64 10.96 -7.34
CA PRO A 99 42.16 11.30 -6.00
C PRO A 99 43.25 11.80 -5.02
N ARG A 100 42.82 12.40 -3.90
CA ARG A 100 43.66 12.55 -2.69
C ARG A 100 42.93 12.24 -1.39
N SER A 101 43.60 11.46 -0.55
CA SER A 101 43.12 10.89 0.71
C SER A 101 42.93 11.90 1.84
N ALA A 102 41.99 11.61 2.74
CA ALA A 102 42.10 11.97 4.15
C ALA A 102 41.53 10.84 5.02
N LEU A 103 42.40 10.13 5.76
CA LEU A 103 41.97 9.31 6.88
C LEU A 103 41.64 10.22 8.06
N THR A 104 40.54 9.94 8.77
CA THR A 104 40.55 9.91 10.24
C THR A 104 39.64 8.76 10.68
N ALA A 105 40.07 7.97 11.65
CA ALA A 105 39.30 6.87 12.22
C ALA A 105 39.05 7.09 13.72
N ALA A 106 37.92 6.58 14.22
CA ALA A 106 37.72 6.26 15.63
C ALA A 106 36.68 5.13 15.73
N ALA A 107 36.90 4.18 16.63
CA ALA A 107 36.01 3.05 16.87
C ALA A 107 35.59 3.00 18.35
N ALA A 108 34.46 2.34 18.63
CA ALA A 108 34.07 1.96 19.98
C ALA A 108 33.53 0.52 19.98
N VAL A 109 34.23 -0.38 20.65
CA VAL A 109 33.77 -1.76 20.90
C VAL A 109 32.94 -1.77 22.19
N GLY A 110 31.73 -2.33 22.12
CA GLY A 110 30.88 -2.58 23.29
C GLY A 110 30.50 -4.06 23.35
N ALA A 111 31.14 -4.82 24.23
CA ALA A 111 30.96 -6.26 24.32
C ALA A 111 30.04 -6.68 25.49
N GLY A 112 29.03 -7.50 25.18
CA GLY A 112 28.42 -8.48 26.09
C GLY A 112 27.53 -7.96 27.24
N ALA A 113 26.27 -8.41 27.24
CA ALA A 113 25.54 -8.77 28.46
C ALA A 113 24.39 -9.73 28.14
N ALA A 114 24.01 -10.58 29.10
CA ALA A 114 22.98 -11.60 28.92
C ALA A 114 21.55 -11.05 28.89
N VAL A 115 20.66 -11.75 28.17
CA VAL A 115 19.24 -11.82 28.52
C VAL A 115 18.96 -13.26 28.98
N LEU A 116 18.27 -13.39 30.12
CA LEU A 116 18.19 -14.62 30.90
C LEU A 116 17.10 -15.58 30.43
N THR A 117 17.31 -16.87 30.74
CA THR A 117 16.33 -17.96 30.60
C THR A 117 14.97 -17.58 31.21
N LEU A 118 13.90 -17.66 30.42
CA LEU A 118 12.54 -17.53 30.94
C LEU A 118 12.08 -18.86 31.58
N ASN A 119 11.67 -18.82 32.84
CA ASN A 119 11.48 -20.01 33.66
C ASN A 119 10.31 -20.92 33.21
N ARG A 120 10.48 -22.23 33.46
CA ARG A 120 9.44 -23.26 33.28
C ARG A 120 8.25 -22.97 34.21
N ARG A 121 7.04 -22.91 33.66
CA ARG A 121 5.79 -22.97 34.45
C ARG A 121 5.51 -24.42 34.82
N THR A 122 5.83 -24.82 36.05
CA THR A 122 5.23 -26.00 36.67
C THR A 122 3.78 -25.71 37.09
N LYS A 123 2.93 -26.74 37.07
CA LYS A 123 1.56 -26.70 37.56
C LYS A 123 1.41 -27.84 38.57
N PRO A 124 1.00 -27.59 39.83
CA PRO A 124 0.67 -28.67 40.76
C PRO A 124 -0.63 -29.37 40.34
N ALA A 125 -0.76 -30.62 40.77
CA ALA A 125 -1.97 -31.43 40.77
C ALA A 125 -2.12 -32.03 42.18
#